data_AF-A0A959F9R6-F1
#
_entry.id   AF-A0A959F9R6-F1
#
_cell.length_a   1.000
_cell.length_b   1.000
_cell.length_c   1.000
_cell.angle_alpha   90.00
_cell.angle_beta   90.00
_cell.angle_gamma   90.00
#
_symmetry.space_group_name_H-M   'P 1'
#
loop_
_entity.id
_entity.type
_entity.pdbx_description
1 polymer ?
#
loop_
_entity_poly.entity_id
_entity_poly.type
_entity_poly.pdbx_seq_one_letter_code
_entity_poly.pdbx_strand_id
1 'polypeptide(L)'
;VLVDEEAEALHDIDDHIEKALHWNFSDNLYDLFIGTIGKGMYYLERLEFARQQQDHPTISELQRRLEAIVENLDHSAITHPDGVYWLDHYTSGHETHRPGHPYVGIGLSHGLPSIIYFLGRCYLLGIAGNTCLELIRRATDWLLQRESSPGHFPTKWYPDGEVDDSHDLSWCYGVFSAATAFYIAGKLLDDPVKTNKVATIIDHAAALSLTEYRVHESEGLKNIFFCHGTAGISYLFGKMHRLFGKSSWKTAADRWMAETRSVLRQYPQAKLRQHQRALLDGLAGVHLVLMAGEQEKPDTGWDRLFLLDLEQFA
;
A
#
# COMPACT_ATOMS: atom_id res chain seq x y z
N VAL A 1 9.02 13.68 26.45
CA VAL A 1 7.99 14.04 27.45
C VAL A 1 6.87 14.68 26.67
N LEU A 2 6.00 13.85 26.09
CA LEU A 2 4.73 14.33 25.56
C LEU A 2 3.84 14.61 26.77
N VAL A 3 3.22 15.78 26.78
CA VAL A 3 2.57 16.39 27.95
C VAL A 3 1.17 15.77 28.07
N ASP A 4 0.73 15.41 29.28
CA ASP A 4 -0.46 14.58 29.58
C ASP A 4 -1.73 14.89 28.77
N GLU A 5 -1.93 16.13 28.31
CA GLU A 5 -3.05 16.54 27.43
C GLU A 5 -3.07 15.81 26.06
N GLU A 6 -1.90 15.51 25.47
CA GLU A 6 -1.83 14.77 24.19
C GLU A 6 -2.14 13.28 24.37
N ALA A 7 -1.79 12.71 25.53
CA ALA A 7 -2.11 11.32 25.85
C ALA A 7 -3.62 11.12 26.07
N GLU A 8 -4.27 12.08 26.75
CA GLU A 8 -5.72 12.10 26.93
C GLU A 8 -6.45 12.28 25.59
N ALA A 9 -5.96 13.16 24.72
CA ALA A 9 -6.50 13.33 23.37
C ALA A 9 -6.40 12.06 22.49
N LEU A 10 -5.37 11.22 22.69
CA LEU A 10 -5.23 9.95 21.97
C LEU A 10 -6.19 8.88 22.47
N HIS A 11 -6.53 8.84 23.77
CA HIS A 11 -7.54 7.93 24.30
C HIS A 11 -8.93 8.20 23.71
N ASP A 12 -9.31 9.47 23.57
CA ASP A 12 -10.57 9.84 22.91
C ASP A 12 -10.60 9.35 21.45
N ILE A 13 -9.48 9.43 20.75
CA ILE A 13 -9.35 8.91 19.37
C ILE A 13 -9.48 7.38 19.35
N ASP A 14 -8.92 6.67 20.32
CA ASP A 14 -9.01 5.20 20.40
C ASP A 14 -10.45 4.71 20.50
N ASP A 15 -11.25 5.35 21.35
CA ASP A 15 -12.66 5.03 21.54
C ASP A 15 -13.48 5.25 20.25
N HIS A 16 -13.16 6.30 19.51
CA HIS A 16 -13.80 6.57 18.22
C HIS A 16 -13.38 5.55 17.16
N ILE A 17 -12.10 5.17 17.14
CA ILE A 17 -11.58 4.15 16.21
C ILE A 17 -12.17 2.78 16.53
N GLU A 18 -12.32 2.42 17.80
CA GLU A 18 -12.95 1.15 18.22
C GLU A 18 -14.40 1.06 17.77
N LYS A 19 -15.17 2.12 18.03
CA LYS A 19 -16.56 2.20 17.56
C LYS A 19 -16.61 2.05 16.05
N ALA A 20 -15.73 2.73 15.32
CA ALA A 20 -15.65 2.61 13.86
C ALA A 20 -15.27 1.18 13.42
N LEU A 21 -14.32 0.52 14.09
CA LEU A 21 -13.93 -0.86 13.79
C LEU A 21 -15.10 -1.84 13.88
N HIS A 22 -16.04 -1.67 14.82
CA HIS A 22 -17.22 -2.52 14.89
C HIS A 22 -18.09 -2.45 13.61
N TRP A 23 -18.24 -1.25 13.03
CA TRP A 23 -18.92 -1.09 11.74
C TRP A 23 -18.10 -1.73 10.62
N ASN A 24 -16.79 -1.44 10.58
CA ASN A 24 -15.89 -2.00 9.58
C ASN A 24 -15.87 -3.54 9.56
N PHE A 25 -15.89 -4.18 10.73
CA PHE A 25 -15.95 -5.63 10.86
C PHE A 25 -17.28 -6.19 10.38
N SER A 26 -18.39 -5.50 10.66
CA SER A 26 -19.73 -5.93 10.24
C SER A 26 -19.91 -5.84 8.73
N ASP A 27 -19.34 -4.80 8.12
CA ASP A 27 -19.48 -4.50 6.69
C ASP A 27 -18.31 -5.03 5.85
N ASN A 28 -17.35 -5.74 6.45
CA ASN A 28 -16.15 -6.25 5.78
C ASN A 28 -15.37 -5.15 5.03
N LEU A 29 -15.17 -4.00 5.69
CA LEU A 29 -14.52 -2.82 5.13
C LEU A 29 -13.02 -2.78 5.46
N TYR A 30 -12.17 -3.31 4.57
CA TYR A 30 -10.73 -3.48 4.82
C TYR A 30 -9.84 -2.34 4.33
N ASP A 31 -10.38 -1.34 3.67
CA ASP A 31 -9.61 -0.26 3.04
C ASP A 31 -8.50 0.42 3.92
N LEU A 32 -7.44 0.95 3.28
CA LEU A 32 -6.40 1.71 3.99
C LEU A 32 -6.89 3.08 4.49
N PHE A 33 -7.74 3.79 3.75
CA PHE A 33 -8.13 5.16 4.10
C PHE A 33 -9.35 5.23 5.02
N ILE A 34 -10.35 4.39 4.76
CA ILE A 34 -11.60 4.40 5.51
C ILE A 34 -11.84 3.09 6.27
N GLY A 35 -10.99 2.08 6.03
CA GLY A 35 -11.21 0.71 6.43
C GLY A 35 -10.54 0.28 7.73
N THR A 36 -10.59 -1.04 7.96
CA THR A 36 -9.94 -1.74 9.07
C THR A 36 -8.43 -1.55 9.02
N ILE A 37 -7.83 -1.60 7.83
CA ILE A 37 -6.37 -1.54 7.69
C ILE A 37 -5.82 -0.18 8.12
N GLY A 38 -6.45 0.94 7.74
CA GLY A 38 -6.04 2.27 8.21
C GLY A 38 -6.06 2.41 9.73
N LYS A 39 -7.11 1.89 10.37
CA LYS A 39 -7.26 1.88 11.83
C LYS A 39 -6.24 0.97 12.50
N GLY A 40 -5.96 -0.18 11.89
CA GLY A 40 -4.88 -1.07 12.29
C GLY A 40 -3.51 -0.39 12.22
N MET A 41 -3.23 0.35 11.14
CA MET A 41 -2.00 1.13 10.99
C MET A 41 -1.83 2.17 12.10
N TYR A 42 -2.91 2.87 12.48
CA TYR A 42 -2.89 3.77 13.64
C TYR A 42 -2.49 3.03 14.94
N TYR A 43 -3.09 1.87 15.22
CA TYR A 43 -2.75 1.10 16.42
C TYR A 43 -1.32 0.53 16.39
N LEU A 44 -0.78 0.17 15.23
CA LEU A 44 0.62 -0.24 15.08
C LEU A 44 1.58 0.90 15.48
N GLU A 45 1.36 2.11 14.95
CA GLU A 45 2.20 3.26 15.31
C GLU A 45 2.09 3.61 16.80
N ARG A 46 0.88 3.54 17.37
CA ARG A 46 0.69 3.76 18.81
C ARG A 46 1.36 2.68 19.65
N LEU A 47 1.34 1.42 19.22
CA LEU A 47 1.98 0.33 19.94
C LEU A 47 3.49 0.55 20.00
N GLU A 48 4.12 0.93 18.88
CA GLU A 48 5.54 1.23 18.85
C GLU A 48 5.89 2.43 19.73
N PHE A 49 5.09 3.49 19.70
CA PHE A 49 5.27 4.63 20.58
C PHE A 49 5.13 4.26 22.07
N ALA A 50 4.09 3.51 22.44
CA ALA A 50 3.88 3.04 23.81
C ALA A 50 5.02 2.13 24.29
N ARG A 51 5.58 1.28 23.41
CA ARG A 51 6.78 0.48 23.69
C ARG A 51 8.01 1.34 23.96
N GLN A 52 8.21 2.43 23.22
CA GLN A 52 9.30 3.37 23.47
C GLN A 52 9.15 4.07 24.83
N GLN A 53 7.91 4.36 25.26
CA GLN A 53 7.63 4.95 26.57
C GLN A 53 7.54 3.92 27.71
N GLN A 54 7.63 2.62 27.42
CA GLN A 54 7.47 1.52 28.38
C GLN A 54 6.11 1.54 29.11
N ASP A 55 5.06 2.01 28.43
CA ASP A 55 3.70 2.09 28.97
C ASP A 55 2.97 0.74 28.87
N HIS A 56 3.24 -0.15 29.83
CA HIS A 56 2.75 -1.54 29.80
C HIS A 56 1.22 -1.72 29.72
N PRO A 57 0.38 -0.92 30.43
CA PRO A 57 -1.07 -0.98 30.27
C PRO A 57 -1.52 -0.69 28.82
N THR A 58 -1.06 0.42 28.23
CA THR A 58 -1.39 0.83 26.87
C THR A 58 -0.88 -0.18 25.83
N ILE A 59 0.32 -0.71 26.03
CA ILE A 59 0.87 -1.80 25.19
C ILE A 59 -0.09 -2.98 25.18
N SER A 60 -0.50 -3.46 26.35
CA SER A 60 -1.34 -4.66 26.46
C SER A 60 -2.71 -4.46 25.81
N GLU A 61 -3.26 -3.25 25.90
CA GLU A 61 -4.53 -2.90 25.27
C GLU A 61 -4.42 -2.85 23.74
N LEU A 62 -3.41 -2.15 23.21
CA LEU A 62 -3.17 -2.05 21.78
C LEU A 62 -2.90 -3.42 21.13
N GLN A 63 -2.18 -4.30 21.84
CA GLN A 63 -1.98 -5.68 21.39
C GLN A 63 -3.31 -6.42 21.23
N ARG A 64 -4.21 -6.36 22.22
CA ARG A 64 -5.54 -6.99 22.11
C ARG A 64 -6.36 -6.43 20.95
N ARG A 65 -6.32 -5.11 20.73
CA ARG A 65 -7.02 -4.45 19.62
C ARG A 65 -6.49 -4.93 18.26
N LEU A 66 -5.17 -5.05 18.12
CA LEU A 66 -4.54 -5.56 16.90
C LEU A 66 -4.81 -7.06 16.68
N GLU A 67 -4.78 -7.88 17.75
CA GLU A 67 -5.16 -9.30 17.68
C GLU A 67 -6.60 -9.47 17.19
N ALA A 68 -7.54 -8.66 17.69
CA ALA A 68 -8.93 -8.68 17.24
C ALA A 68 -9.07 -8.30 15.75
N ILE A 69 -8.24 -7.38 15.24
CA ILE A 69 -8.21 -7.07 13.80
C ILE A 69 -7.70 -8.27 12.99
N VAL A 70 -6.62 -8.92 13.43
CA VAL A 70 -6.09 -10.11 12.73
C VAL A 70 -7.09 -11.25 12.75
N GLU A 71 -7.76 -11.48 13.88
CA GLU A 71 -8.83 -12.48 14.01
C GLU A 71 -10.01 -12.17 13.09
N ASN A 72 -10.43 -10.90 12.99
CA ASN A 72 -11.47 -10.51 12.04
C ASN A 72 -11.04 -10.75 10.59
N LEU A 73 -9.80 -10.44 10.22
CA LEU A 73 -9.27 -10.71 8.88
C LEU A 73 -9.25 -12.21 8.58
N ASP A 74 -8.87 -13.06 9.53
CA ASP A 74 -8.89 -14.51 9.37
C ASP A 74 -10.31 -15.05 9.18
N HIS A 75 -11.25 -14.65 10.05
CA HIS A 75 -12.65 -15.08 9.98
C HIS A 75 -13.37 -14.63 8.70
N SER A 76 -13.02 -13.45 8.20
CA SER A 76 -13.66 -12.86 7.03
C SER A 76 -12.98 -13.21 5.71
N ALA A 77 -11.82 -13.88 5.75
CA ALA A 77 -11.11 -14.33 4.57
C ALA A 77 -11.94 -15.34 3.77
N ILE A 78 -12.09 -15.08 2.47
CA ILE A 78 -12.78 -15.99 1.57
C ILE A 78 -11.78 -17.05 1.11
N THR A 79 -12.09 -18.31 1.41
CA THR A 79 -11.26 -19.45 0.99
C THR A 79 -11.51 -19.80 -0.47
N HIS A 80 -10.41 -20.02 -1.20
CA HIS A 80 -10.37 -20.43 -2.60
C HIS A 80 -9.40 -21.62 -2.74
N PRO A 81 -9.55 -22.51 -3.75
CA PRO A 81 -8.57 -23.57 -4.02
C PRO A 81 -7.12 -23.07 -4.12
N ASP A 82 -6.94 -21.87 -4.67
CA ASP A 82 -5.62 -21.23 -4.84
C ASP A 82 -5.11 -20.49 -3.59
N GLY A 83 -5.92 -20.32 -2.53
CA GLY A 83 -5.50 -19.57 -1.34
C GLY A 83 -6.65 -18.82 -0.62
N VAL A 84 -6.41 -17.56 -0.24
CA VAL A 84 -7.44 -16.68 0.35
C VAL A 84 -7.44 -15.28 -0.26
N TYR A 85 -8.56 -14.60 -0.16
CA TYR A 85 -8.70 -13.21 -0.53
C TYR A 85 -9.80 -12.50 0.28
N TRP A 86 -9.87 -11.18 0.15
CA TRP A 86 -10.92 -10.34 0.72
C TRP A 86 -11.58 -9.50 -0.38
N LEU A 87 -12.88 -9.31 -0.26
CA LEU A 87 -13.65 -8.51 -1.21
C LEU A 87 -13.83 -7.08 -0.71
N ASP A 88 -13.71 -6.13 -1.62
CA ASP A 88 -14.04 -4.72 -1.40
C ASP A 88 -15.51 -4.47 -1.73
N HIS A 89 -16.31 -4.32 -0.67
CA HIS A 89 -17.73 -4.04 -0.74
C HIS A 89 -18.07 -2.54 -0.82
N TYR A 90 -17.09 -1.65 -0.63
CA TYR A 90 -17.34 -0.22 -0.50
C TYR A 90 -16.97 0.54 -1.77
N THR A 91 -15.75 0.36 -2.27
CA THR A 91 -15.34 1.12 -3.47
C THR A 91 -16.09 0.66 -4.72
N SER A 92 -16.62 -0.57 -4.70
CA SER A 92 -17.53 -1.11 -5.70
C SER A 92 -18.86 -0.33 -5.81
N GLY A 93 -19.18 0.54 -4.85
CA GLY A 93 -20.34 1.44 -4.92
C GLY A 93 -20.09 2.76 -5.69
N HIS A 94 -18.85 3.08 -6.05
CA HIS A 94 -18.56 4.30 -6.83
C HIS A 94 -18.89 4.12 -8.31
N GLU A 95 -19.39 5.18 -8.96
CA GLU A 95 -19.85 5.18 -10.37
C GLU A 95 -18.79 4.73 -11.40
N THR A 96 -17.50 4.75 -11.03
CA THR A 96 -16.38 4.29 -11.86
C THR A 96 -16.14 2.77 -11.78
N HIS A 97 -16.84 2.08 -10.88
CA HIS A 97 -16.79 0.63 -10.69
C HIS A 97 -18.13 0.01 -11.08
N ARG A 98 -18.18 -1.32 -11.20
CA ARG A 98 -19.45 -2.04 -11.38
C ARG A 98 -20.28 -1.93 -10.11
N PRO A 99 -21.34 -1.10 -10.07
CA PRO A 99 -22.07 -0.85 -8.83
C PRO A 99 -22.65 -2.16 -8.29
N GLY A 100 -22.41 -2.43 -7.00
CA GLY A 100 -22.89 -3.64 -6.34
C GLY A 100 -22.17 -4.94 -6.69
N HIS A 101 -21.04 -4.89 -7.42
CA HIS A 101 -20.21 -6.06 -7.71
C HIS A 101 -18.89 -5.95 -6.92
N PRO A 102 -18.79 -6.58 -5.75
CA PRO A 102 -17.56 -6.56 -4.97
C PRO A 102 -16.44 -7.29 -5.70
N TYR A 103 -15.21 -6.84 -5.49
CA TYR A 103 -14.03 -7.35 -6.19
C TYR A 103 -12.84 -7.42 -5.24
N VAL A 104 -11.82 -8.19 -5.61
CA VAL A 104 -10.51 -8.18 -4.93
C VAL A 104 -9.68 -7.07 -5.54
N GLY A 105 -9.39 -6.04 -4.76
CA GLY A 105 -8.46 -4.98 -5.15
C GLY A 105 -7.00 -5.45 -5.02
N ILE A 106 -6.20 -5.22 -6.05
CA ILE A 106 -4.76 -5.50 -6.06
C ILE A 106 -4.02 -4.16 -6.01
N GLY A 107 -4.26 -3.44 -4.91
CA GLY A 107 -3.77 -2.10 -4.67
C GLY A 107 -3.34 -1.89 -3.21
N LEU A 108 -2.31 -1.07 -2.98
CA LEU A 108 -1.92 -0.65 -1.62
C LEU A 108 -2.90 0.32 -0.98
N SER A 109 -3.68 1.03 -1.80
CA SER A 109 -4.78 1.86 -1.30
C SER A 109 -5.96 0.99 -0.86
N HIS A 110 -6.39 0.10 -1.75
CA HIS A 110 -7.62 -0.66 -1.61
C HIS A 110 -7.36 -2.15 -1.94
N GLY A 111 -7.26 -2.99 -0.91
CA GLY A 111 -7.35 -4.45 -1.06
C GLY A 111 -6.14 -5.26 -0.58
N LEU A 112 -5.85 -6.34 -1.31
CA LEU A 112 -5.03 -7.46 -0.84
C LEU A 112 -3.61 -7.06 -0.41
N PRO A 113 -2.85 -6.23 -1.16
CA PRO A 113 -1.50 -5.83 -0.77
C PRO A 113 -1.42 -5.05 0.55
N SER A 114 -2.40 -4.21 0.87
CA SER A 114 -2.39 -3.43 2.13
C SER A 114 -2.70 -4.31 3.34
N ILE A 115 -3.59 -5.30 3.17
CA ILE A 115 -3.83 -6.36 4.16
C ILE A 115 -2.55 -7.16 4.42
N ILE A 116 -1.85 -7.59 3.38
CA ILE A 116 -0.58 -8.33 3.50
C ILE A 116 0.48 -7.50 4.23
N TYR A 117 0.59 -6.20 3.90
CA TYR A 117 1.52 -5.32 4.60
C TYR A 117 1.18 -5.21 6.09
N PHE A 118 -0.08 -4.99 6.45
CA PHE A 118 -0.53 -4.90 7.84
C PHE A 118 -0.27 -6.20 8.62
N LEU A 119 -0.58 -7.36 8.02
CA LEU A 119 -0.28 -8.67 8.63
C LEU A 119 1.23 -8.85 8.83
N GLY A 120 2.04 -8.39 7.88
CA GLY A 120 3.50 -8.42 8.02
C GLY A 120 3.98 -7.58 9.19
N ARG A 121 3.44 -6.36 9.37
CA ARG A 121 3.75 -5.50 10.53
C ARG A 121 3.34 -6.15 11.84
N CYS A 122 2.13 -6.73 11.90
CA CYS A 122 1.66 -7.48 13.05
C CYS A 122 2.63 -8.61 13.41
N TYR A 123 3.06 -9.39 12.42
CA TYR A 123 4.05 -10.45 12.62
C TYR A 123 5.37 -9.92 13.21
N LEU A 124 5.96 -8.87 12.62
CA LEU A 124 7.21 -8.28 13.12
C LEU A 124 7.09 -7.77 14.56
N LEU A 125 5.91 -7.31 14.97
CA LEU A 125 5.66 -6.83 16.33
C LEU A 125 5.20 -7.93 17.30
N GLY A 126 5.14 -9.19 16.86
CA GLY A 126 4.76 -10.34 17.69
C GLY A 126 3.25 -10.46 17.94
N ILE A 127 2.42 -9.93 17.05
CA ILE A 127 0.95 -9.96 17.14
C ILE A 127 0.42 -11.08 16.27
N ALA A 128 -0.27 -12.06 16.87
CA ALA A 128 -0.94 -13.16 16.16
C ALA A 128 -0.07 -13.83 15.07
N GLY A 129 1.21 -14.07 15.37
CA GLY A 129 2.24 -14.34 14.36
C GLY A 129 1.95 -15.55 13.44
N ASN A 130 1.46 -16.66 13.99
CA ASN A 130 1.12 -17.85 13.20
C ASN A 130 -0.01 -17.56 12.21
N THR A 131 -1.08 -16.89 12.67
CA THR A 131 -2.21 -16.49 11.83
C THR A 131 -1.76 -15.51 10.75
N CYS A 132 -0.91 -14.54 11.09
CA CYS A 132 -0.36 -13.58 10.13
C CYS A 132 0.41 -14.27 9.01
N LEU A 133 1.36 -15.15 9.34
CA LEU A 133 2.14 -15.87 8.33
C LEU A 133 1.27 -16.77 7.45
N GLU A 134 0.29 -17.46 8.05
CA GLU A 134 -0.63 -18.34 7.30
C GLU A 134 -1.45 -17.53 6.29
N LEU A 135 -2.04 -16.41 6.73
CA LEU A 135 -2.81 -15.53 5.86
C LEU A 135 -1.94 -14.91 4.76
N ILE A 136 -0.73 -14.43 5.09
CA ILE A 136 0.21 -13.89 4.09
C ILE A 136 0.54 -14.95 3.04
N ARG A 137 0.84 -16.18 3.46
CA ARG A 137 1.14 -17.29 2.55
C ARG A 137 -0.04 -17.56 1.62
N ARG A 138 -1.22 -17.83 2.17
CA ARG A 138 -2.41 -18.18 1.38
C ARG A 138 -2.86 -17.02 0.48
N ALA A 139 -2.75 -15.77 0.93
CA ALA A 139 -3.10 -14.59 0.14
C ALA A 139 -2.16 -14.40 -1.06
N THR A 140 -0.85 -14.57 -0.84
CA THR A 140 0.13 -14.44 -1.92
C THR A 140 0.17 -15.64 -2.85
N ASP A 141 -0.16 -16.84 -2.37
CA ASP A 141 -0.37 -18.02 -3.22
C ASP A 141 -1.56 -17.79 -4.16
N TRP A 142 -2.66 -17.22 -3.65
CA TRP A 142 -3.81 -16.84 -4.48
C TRP A 142 -3.43 -15.79 -5.52
N LEU A 143 -2.72 -14.73 -5.09
CA LEU A 143 -2.29 -13.66 -5.99
C LEU A 143 -1.38 -14.18 -7.10
N LEU A 144 -0.48 -15.11 -6.77
CA LEU A 144 0.46 -15.71 -7.73
C LEU A 144 -0.28 -16.40 -8.90
N GLN A 145 -1.47 -16.97 -8.65
CA GLN A 145 -2.31 -17.59 -9.68
C GLN A 145 -3.10 -16.58 -10.52
N ARG A 146 -2.92 -15.27 -10.32
CA ARG A 146 -3.59 -14.19 -11.07
C ARG A 146 -2.66 -13.44 -12.02
N GLU A 147 -1.45 -13.94 -12.21
CA GLU A 147 -0.56 -13.43 -13.25
C GLU A 147 -1.14 -13.71 -14.63
N SER A 148 -1.46 -12.66 -15.39
CA SER A 148 -2.05 -12.79 -16.74
C SER A 148 -0.96 -12.96 -17.81
N SER A 149 0.20 -12.36 -17.60
CA SER A 149 1.42 -12.56 -18.37
C SER A 149 2.65 -12.30 -17.49
N PRO A 150 3.88 -12.73 -17.86
CA PRO A 150 5.04 -12.62 -16.98
C PRO A 150 5.27 -11.20 -16.44
N GLY A 151 5.07 -11.02 -15.13
CA GLY A 151 5.22 -9.75 -14.43
C GLY A 151 3.98 -8.86 -14.42
N HIS A 152 2.88 -9.30 -15.01
CA HIS A 152 1.63 -8.53 -15.13
C HIS A 152 0.51 -9.15 -14.30
N PHE A 153 -0.15 -8.31 -13.51
CA PHE A 153 -1.22 -8.68 -12.60
C PHE A 153 -2.38 -7.71 -12.79
N PRO A 154 -3.63 -8.19 -12.69
CA PRO A 154 -4.79 -7.33 -12.78
C PRO A 154 -4.82 -6.34 -11.60
N THR A 155 -5.46 -5.20 -11.78
CA THR A 155 -5.72 -4.24 -10.69
C THR A 155 -6.94 -4.67 -9.87
N LYS A 156 -7.89 -5.37 -10.51
CA LYS A 156 -9.12 -5.88 -9.89
C LYS A 156 -9.45 -7.28 -10.40
N TRP A 157 -9.95 -8.13 -9.52
CA TRP A 157 -10.47 -9.44 -9.86
C TRP A 157 -11.88 -9.62 -9.29
N TYR A 158 -12.83 -10.02 -10.12
CA TYR A 158 -14.22 -10.22 -9.74
C TYR A 158 -14.51 -11.73 -9.57
N PRO A 159 -15.35 -12.13 -8.59
CA PRO A 159 -15.72 -13.52 -8.37
C PRO A 159 -16.39 -14.23 -9.55
N ASP A 160 -16.94 -13.49 -10.50
CA ASP A 160 -17.52 -14.01 -11.75
C ASP A 160 -16.47 -14.34 -12.82
N GLY A 161 -15.19 -14.11 -12.53
CA GLY A 161 -14.04 -14.42 -13.39
C GLY A 161 -13.56 -13.23 -14.23
N GLU A 162 -14.23 -12.09 -14.15
CA GLU A 162 -13.77 -10.88 -14.82
C GLU A 162 -12.55 -10.25 -14.13
N VAL A 163 -11.69 -9.61 -14.92
CA VAL A 163 -10.50 -8.91 -14.43
C VAL A 163 -10.37 -7.54 -15.07
N ASP A 164 -9.93 -6.56 -14.29
CA ASP A 164 -9.42 -5.29 -14.81
C ASP A 164 -7.91 -5.43 -15.01
N ASP A 165 -7.50 -5.70 -16.24
CA ASP A 165 -6.10 -5.97 -16.62
C ASP A 165 -5.35 -4.69 -17.06
N SER A 166 -5.78 -3.53 -16.54
CA SER A 166 -5.15 -2.26 -16.84
C SER A 166 -3.68 -2.25 -16.43
N HIS A 167 -2.79 -1.85 -17.35
CA HIS A 167 -1.36 -1.65 -17.07
C HIS A 167 -1.15 -0.33 -16.32
N ASP A 168 -1.40 -0.35 -15.01
CA ASP A 168 -1.24 0.79 -14.12
C ASP A 168 0.06 0.69 -13.30
N LEU A 169 0.78 1.81 -13.21
CA LEU A 169 1.97 1.98 -12.39
C LEU A 169 1.71 2.79 -11.12
N SER A 170 0.45 3.09 -10.84
CA SER A 170 0.10 3.85 -9.66
C SER A 170 0.49 3.11 -8.37
N TRP A 171 0.70 3.89 -7.33
CA TRP A 171 0.82 3.34 -5.98
C TRP A 171 -0.53 2.76 -5.53
N CYS A 172 -1.64 3.42 -5.88
CA CYS A 172 -2.96 3.00 -5.43
C CYS A 172 -3.39 1.64 -5.98
N TYR A 173 -3.12 1.36 -7.26
CA TYR A 173 -3.43 0.08 -7.92
C TYR A 173 -2.35 -0.28 -8.96
N GLY A 174 -1.98 -1.56 -9.02
CA GLY A 174 -1.16 -2.08 -10.12
C GLY A 174 0.17 -2.68 -9.68
N VAL A 175 1.14 -2.62 -10.59
CA VAL A 175 2.29 -3.53 -10.61
C VAL A 175 3.15 -3.48 -9.33
N PHE A 176 3.31 -2.28 -8.76
CA PHE A 176 4.08 -2.09 -7.53
C PHE A 176 3.37 -2.60 -6.28
N SER A 177 2.04 -2.60 -6.29
CA SER A 177 1.24 -3.15 -5.19
C SER A 177 1.41 -4.67 -5.11
N ALA A 178 1.34 -5.35 -6.24
CA ALA A 178 1.63 -6.80 -6.32
C ALA A 178 3.09 -7.11 -5.94
N ALA A 179 4.05 -6.35 -6.45
CA ALA A 179 5.46 -6.50 -6.09
C ALA A 179 5.70 -6.34 -4.58
N THR A 180 5.01 -5.40 -3.93
CA THR A 180 5.10 -5.16 -2.49
C THR A 180 4.59 -6.36 -1.69
N ALA A 181 3.43 -6.91 -2.06
CA ALA A 181 2.89 -8.11 -1.44
C ALA A 181 3.88 -9.30 -1.53
N PHE A 182 4.45 -9.54 -2.72
CA PHE A 182 5.43 -10.60 -2.91
C PHE A 182 6.77 -10.36 -2.20
N TYR A 183 7.20 -9.10 -2.08
CA TYR A 183 8.40 -8.75 -1.31
C TYR A 183 8.23 -9.12 0.16
N ILE A 184 7.12 -8.70 0.77
CA ILE A 184 6.83 -8.96 2.19
C ILE A 184 6.73 -10.47 2.43
N ALA A 185 5.95 -11.18 1.61
CA ALA A 185 5.80 -12.62 1.77
C ALA A 185 7.10 -13.39 1.49
N GLY A 186 7.87 -12.99 0.47
CA GLY A 186 9.17 -13.58 0.17
C GLY A 186 10.15 -13.45 1.34
N LYS A 187 10.14 -12.31 2.03
CA LYS A 187 10.96 -12.06 3.21
C LYS A 187 10.49 -12.82 4.44
N LEU A 188 9.22 -12.70 4.80
CA LEU A 188 8.69 -13.27 6.04
C LEU A 188 8.54 -14.79 6.01
N LEU A 189 8.33 -15.38 4.82
CA LEU A 189 8.19 -16.83 4.63
C LEU A 189 9.48 -17.51 4.17
N ASP A 190 10.57 -16.77 3.95
CA ASP A 190 11.80 -17.24 3.30
C ASP A 190 11.51 -17.96 1.97
N ASP A 191 10.65 -17.37 1.15
CA ASP A 191 10.14 -17.96 -0.09
C ASP A 191 10.85 -17.35 -1.32
N PRO A 192 11.76 -18.09 -1.99
CA PRO A 192 12.48 -17.60 -3.16
C PRO A 192 11.60 -17.44 -4.39
N VAL A 193 10.47 -18.16 -4.50
CA VAL A 193 9.53 -17.99 -5.62
C VAL A 193 8.88 -16.62 -5.53
N LYS A 194 8.40 -16.24 -4.34
CA LYS A 194 7.79 -14.93 -4.09
C LYS A 194 8.84 -13.82 -4.22
N THR A 195 10.05 -14.02 -3.71
CA THR A 195 11.16 -13.05 -3.87
C THR A 195 11.53 -12.83 -5.34
N ASN A 196 11.66 -13.90 -6.13
CA ASN A 196 11.97 -13.80 -7.56
C ASN A 196 10.83 -13.17 -8.36
N LYS A 197 9.57 -13.35 -7.92
CA LYS A 197 8.43 -12.73 -8.57
C LYS A 197 8.50 -11.20 -8.54
N VAL A 198 9.00 -10.60 -7.46
CA VAL A 198 9.27 -9.16 -7.39
C VAL A 198 10.16 -8.71 -8.54
N ALA A 199 11.25 -9.43 -8.78
CA ALA A 199 12.18 -9.11 -9.86
C ALA A 199 11.50 -9.19 -11.24
N THR A 200 10.71 -10.23 -11.51
CA THR A 200 9.96 -10.37 -12.76
C THR A 200 9.00 -9.21 -12.98
N ILE A 201 8.23 -8.86 -11.96
CA ILE A 201 7.23 -7.77 -11.99
C ILE A 201 7.91 -6.43 -12.30
N ILE A 202 8.95 -6.08 -11.54
CA ILE A 202 9.60 -4.77 -11.69
C ILE A 202 10.46 -4.70 -12.96
N ASP A 203 11.08 -5.79 -13.41
CA ASP A 203 11.81 -5.83 -14.69
C ASP A 203 10.84 -5.62 -15.87
N HIS A 204 9.67 -6.27 -15.85
CA HIS A 204 8.62 -6.05 -16.83
C HIS A 204 8.19 -4.58 -16.84
N ALA A 205 7.89 -4.03 -15.65
CA ALA A 205 7.49 -2.64 -15.53
C ALA A 205 8.59 -1.65 -15.99
N ALA A 206 9.86 -1.91 -15.68
CA ALA A 206 10.96 -1.03 -16.07
C ALA A 206 11.17 -0.97 -17.60
N ALA A 207 10.89 -2.09 -18.29
CA ALA A 207 11.07 -2.23 -19.74
C ALA A 207 10.05 -1.45 -20.56
N LEU A 208 8.83 -1.25 -20.04
CA LEU A 208 7.76 -0.54 -20.73
C LEU A 208 8.09 0.97 -20.89
N SER A 209 7.70 1.53 -22.03
CA SER A 209 7.88 2.94 -22.39
C SER A 209 6.85 3.86 -21.73
N LEU A 210 7.12 5.16 -21.71
CA LEU A 210 6.23 6.19 -21.13
C LEU A 210 4.84 6.25 -21.80
N THR A 211 4.70 5.70 -23.01
CA THR A 211 3.46 5.68 -23.82
C THR A 211 2.67 4.39 -23.67
N GLU A 212 3.30 3.32 -23.15
CA GLU A 212 2.65 2.03 -22.92
C GLU A 212 1.88 1.99 -21.59
N TYR A 213 2.05 3.01 -20.75
CA TYR A 213 1.36 3.14 -19.48
C TYR A 213 0.14 4.03 -19.54
N ARG A 214 -0.89 3.61 -18.81
CA ARG A 214 -1.93 4.53 -18.37
C ARG A 214 -1.35 5.44 -17.29
N VAL A 215 -0.81 6.58 -17.69
CA VAL A 215 -0.63 7.69 -16.77
C VAL A 215 -1.90 8.50 -16.84
N HIS A 216 -2.59 8.66 -15.70
CA HIS A 216 -3.78 9.49 -15.65
C HIS A 216 -3.45 10.89 -16.17
N GLU A 217 -4.29 11.42 -17.03
CA GLU A 217 -4.15 12.78 -17.54
C GLU A 217 -5.21 13.69 -16.92
N SER A 218 -4.82 14.93 -16.65
CA SER A 218 -5.73 15.99 -16.25
C SER A 218 -5.53 17.15 -17.20
N GLU A 219 -6.56 17.46 -18.00
CA GLU A 219 -6.56 18.57 -18.97
C GLU A 219 -5.38 18.52 -19.97
N GLY A 220 -5.08 17.32 -20.49
CA GLY A 220 -4.05 17.13 -21.53
C GLY A 220 -2.61 17.14 -20.99
N LEU A 221 -2.42 17.15 -19.67
CA LEU A 221 -1.13 16.93 -19.02
C LEU A 221 -1.15 15.64 -18.21
N LYS A 222 -0.04 14.92 -18.22
CA LYS A 222 0.17 13.77 -17.33
C LYS A 222 0.05 14.19 -15.86
N ASN A 223 -0.55 13.32 -15.05
CA ASN A 223 -0.59 13.49 -13.61
C ASN A 223 0.84 13.37 -13.04
N ILE A 224 1.24 14.35 -12.24
CA ILE A 224 2.57 14.42 -11.63
C ILE A 224 2.56 14.02 -10.15
N PHE A 225 1.39 13.78 -9.55
CA PHE A 225 1.24 13.56 -8.12
C PHE A 225 1.69 12.15 -7.69
N PHE A 226 1.71 11.91 -6.38
CA PHE A 226 2.26 10.68 -5.81
C PHE A 226 1.36 9.47 -6.04
N CYS A 227 0.04 9.61 -5.85
CA CYS A 227 -0.88 8.47 -5.82
C CYS A 227 -0.87 7.65 -7.12
N HIS A 228 -0.99 8.33 -8.26
CA HIS A 228 -1.11 7.71 -9.59
C HIS A 228 -0.48 8.58 -10.69
N GLY A 229 0.63 9.23 -10.36
CA GLY A 229 1.37 10.12 -11.26
C GLY A 229 2.86 9.83 -11.31
N THR A 230 3.56 10.58 -12.18
CA THR A 230 4.96 10.32 -12.50
C THR A 230 5.91 10.41 -11.30
N ALA A 231 5.60 11.24 -10.30
CA ALA A 231 6.41 11.34 -9.08
C ALA A 231 6.34 10.04 -8.26
N GLY A 232 5.14 9.49 -8.04
CA GLY A 232 4.98 8.22 -7.33
C GLY A 232 5.68 7.07 -8.04
N ILE A 233 5.52 6.98 -9.36
CA ILE A 233 6.18 5.96 -10.19
C ILE A 233 7.71 6.03 -10.04
N SER A 234 8.27 7.24 -10.14
CA SER A 234 9.70 7.46 -9.94
C SER A 234 10.15 7.00 -8.55
N TYR A 235 9.39 7.36 -7.52
CA TYR A 235 9.68 6.98 -6.13
C TYR A 235 9.67 5.46 -5.94
N LEU A 236 8.66 4.76 -6.48
CA LEU A 236 8.49 3.31 -6.36
C LEU A 236 9.63 2.54 -7.05
N PHE A 237 10.03 2.92 -8.27
CA PHE A 237 11.21 2.34 -8.90
C PHE A 237 12.49 2.60 -8.09
N GLY A 238 12.65 3.82 -7.58
CA GLY A 238 13.79 4.17 -6.73
C GLY A 238 13.82 3.35 -5.44
N LYS A 239 12.65 3.08 -4.85
CA LYS A 239 12.48 2.23 -3.67
C LYS A 239 12.89 0.79 -3.96
N MET A 240 12.36 0.19 -5.03
CA MET A 240 12.73 -1.16 -5.45
C MET A 240 14.22 -1.25 -5.77
N HIS A 241 14.81 -0.22 -6.40
CA HIS A 241 16.25 -0.15 -6.64
C HIS A 241 17.05 -0.19 -5.33
N ARG A 242 16.66 0.57 -4.30
CA ARG A 242 17.37 0.55 -3.01
C ARG A 242 17.30 -0.82 -2.32
N LEU A 243 16.17 -1.51 -2.44
CA LEU A 243 15.96 -2.83 -1.84
C LEU A 243 16.75 -3.95 -2.54
N PHE A 244 16.92 -3.88 -3.86
CA PHE A 244 17.48 -4.98 -4.67
C PHE A 244 18.80 -4.65 -5.39
N GLY A 245 19.21 -3.39 -5.44
CA GLY A 245 20.45 -2.94 -6.09
C GLY A 245 20.44 -2.98 -7.63
N LYS A 246 19.31 -3.26 -8.30
CA LYS A 246 19.27 -3.36 -9.77
C LYS A 246 19.35 -1.99 -10.46
N SER A 247 20.38 -1.76 -11.26
CA SER A 247 20.62 -0.48 -11.95
C SER A 247 19.55 -0.13 -12.99
N SER A 248 18.95 -1.12 -13.65
CA SER A 248 17.84 -0.91 -14.60
C SER A 248 16.65 -0.19 -13.95
N TRP A 249 16.36 -0.51 -12.68
CA TRP A 249 15.26 0.11 -11.94
C TRP A 249 15.59 1.55 -11.54
N LYS A 250 16.85 1.84 -11.24
CA LYS A 250 17.31 3.23 -11.07
C LYS A 250 17.12 4.03 -12.35
N THR A 251 17.51 3.48 -13.50
CA THR A 251 17.31 4.13 -14.80
C THR A 251 15.83 4.43 -15.06
N ALA A 252 14.93 3.50 -14.72
CA ALA A 252 13.49 3.75 -14.79
C ALA A 252 13.05 4.87 -13.84
N ALA A 253 13.51 4.85 -12.58
CA ALA A 253 13.23 5.91 -11.60
C ALA A 253 13.66 7.30 -12.11
N ASP A 254 14.87 7.40 -12.64
CA ASP A 254 15.46 8.64 -13.18
C ASP A 254 14.67 9.14 -14.40
N ARG A 255 14.23 8.23 -15.29
CA ARG A 255 13.39 8.55 -16.45
C ARG A 255 12.05 9.18 -16.01
N TRP A 256 11.37 8.59 -15.03
CA TRP A 256 10.11 9.13 -14.51
C TRP A 256 10.29 10.42 -13.71
N MET A 257 11.43 10.59 -13.04
CA MET A 257 11.78 11.84 -12.37
C MET A 257 11.98 12.98 -13.39
N ALA A 258 12.67 12.69 -14.49
CA ALA A 258 12.85 13.66 -15.58
C ALA A 258 11.50 14.08 -16.18
N GLU A 259 10.59 13.13 -16.38
CA GLU A 259 9.22 13.42 -16.83
C GLU A 259 8.46 14.30 -15.83
N THR A 260 8.51 13.95 -14.53
CA THR A 260 7.91 14.75 -13.45
C THR A 260 8.38 16.20 -13.50
N ARG A 261 9.71 16.41 -13.62
CA ARG A 261 10.30 17.76 -13.70
C ARG A 261 9.95 18.49 -15.00
N SER A 262 9.75 17.76 -16.10
CA SER A 262 9.33 18.33 -17.39
C SER A 262 7.88 18.82 -17.34
N VAL A 263 6.97 17.98 -16.84
CA VAL A 263 5.54 18.28 -16.75
C VAL A 263 5.27 19.36 -15.68
N LEU A 264 5.97 19.32 -14.54
CA LEU A 264 5.86 20.35 -13.49
C LEU A 264 6.17 21.77 -13.99
N ARG A 265 7.12 21.94 -14.92
CA ARG A 265 7.43 23.25 -15.52
C ARG A 265 6.32 23.79 -16.41
N GLN A 266 5.51 22.89 -16.97
CA GLN A 266 4.40 23.21 -17.87
C GLN A 266 3.08 23.36 -17.11
N TYR A 267 3.01 22.89 -15.86
CA TYR A 267 1.79 22.91 -15.06
C TYR A 267 1.31 24.35 -14.77
N PRO A 268 0.03 24.67 -14.98
CA PRO A 268 -0.51 25.98 -14.66
C PRO A 268 -0.39 26.30 -13.16
N GLN A 269 0.28 27.41 -12.83
CA GLN A 269 0.52 27.84 -11.43
C GLN A 269 -0.78 27.99 -10.61
N ALA A 270 -1.88 28.40 -11.26
CA ALA A 270 -3.18 28.52 -10.59
C ALA A 270 -3.70 27.17 -10.08
N LYS A 271 -3.46 26.08 -10.83
CA LYS A 271 -3.86 24.72 -10.44
C LYS A 271 -2.97 24.12 -9.38
N LEU A 272 -1.66 24.35 -9.52
CA LEU A 272 -0.69 23.97 -8.50
C LEU A 272 -1.05 24.54 -7.12
N ARG A 273 -1.60 25.76 -7.07
CA ARG A 273 -2.11 26.37 -5.83
C ARG A 273 -3.33 25.67 -5.25
N GLN A 274 -4.22 25.10 -6.08
CA GLN A 274 -5.41 24.38 -5.61
C GLN A 274 -5.04 23.06 -4.92
N HIS A 275 -3.99 22.38 -5.41
CA HIS A 275 -3.50 21.11 -4.87
C HIS A 275 -2.24 21.26 -4.01
N GLN A 276 -1.95 22.46 -3.50
CA GLN A 276 -0.63 22.77 -2.95
C GLN A 276 -0.28 21.94 -1.70
N ARG A 277 -1.28 21.65 -0.87
CA ARG A 277 -1.08 21.05 0.47
C ARG A 277 -1.34 19.55 0.53
N ALA A 278 -1.93 18.95 -0.50
CA ALA A 278 -2.27 17.53 -0.48
C ALA A 278 -1.03 16.67 -0.68
N LEU A 279 -0.96 15.57 0.07
CA LEU A 279 0.15 14.62 0.05
C LEU A 279 0.04 13.62 -1.10
N LEU A 280 -1.12 12.99 -1.26
CA LEU A 280 -1.38 11.98 -2.29
C LEU A 280 -1.52 12.60 -3.69
N ASP A 281 -2.42 13.57 -3.80
CA ASP A 281 -2.82 14.20 -5.06
C ASP A 281 -2.49 15.70 -5.07
N GLY A 282 -1.27 16.03 -4.62
CA GLY A 282 -0.82 17.41 -4.54
C GLY A 282 0.67 17.61 -4.49
N LEU A 283 1.06 18.89 -4.46
CA LEU A 283 2.46 19.30 -4.57
C LEU A 283 3.31 18.96 -3.36
N ALA A 284 2.72 18.82 -2.17
CA ALA A 284 3.47 18.42 -0.99
C ALA A 284 4.12 17.04 -1.19
N GLY A 285 3.38 16.06 -1.73
CA GLY A 285 3.92 14.75 -2.08
C GLY A 285 4.97 14.81 -3.17
N VAL A 286 4.76 15.63 -4.22
CA VAL A 286 5.76 15.82 -5.29
C VAL A 286 7.07 16.36 -4.72
N HIS A 287 7.01 17.33 -3.82
CA HIS A 287 8.21 17.88 -3.17
C HIS A 287 8.90 16.85 -2.27
N LEU A 288 8.16 16.03 -1.52
CA LEU A 288 8.76 14.95 -0.74
C LEU A 288 9.51 13.95 -1.61
N VAL A 289 8.94 13.56 -2.76
CA VAL A 289 9.60 12.70 -3.73
C VAL A 289 10.87 13.35 -4.28
N LEU A 290 10.82 14.63 -4.65
CA LEU A 290 11.98 15.37 -5.16
C LEU A 290 13.11 15.42 -4.12
N MET A 291 12.79 15.74 -2.87
CA MET A 291 13.76 15.76 -1.77
C MET A 291 14.33 14.37 -1.48
N ALA A 292 13.48 13.34 -1.48
CA ALA A 292 13.92 11.95 -1.27
C ALA A 292 14.86 11.46 -2.38
N GLY A 293 14.68 11.94 -3.62
CA GLY A 293 15.56 11.63 -4.75
C GLY A 293 16.94 12.29 -4.69
N GLU A 294 17.12 13.32 -3.86
CA GLU A 294 18.39 14.02 -3.65
C GLU A 294 19.22 13.40 -2.51
N GLN A 295 18.63 12.49 -1.74
CA GLN A 295 19.26 11.82 -0.61
C GLN A 295 19.65 10.39 -0.96
N GLU A 296 20.84 9.98 -0.56
CA GLU A 296 21.31 8.59 -0.76
C GLU A 296 20.52 7.61 0.14
N LYS A 297 20.11 8.06 1.32
CA LYS A 297 19.28 7.34 2.29
C LYS A 297 18.28 8.29 2.96
N PRO A 298 17.11 8.53 2.36
CA PRO A 298 16.10 9.37 2.97
C PRO A 298 15.51 8.69 4.20
N ASP A 299 15.86 9.16 5.40
CA ASP A 299 15.32 8.69 6.68
C ASP A 299 14.33 9.71 7.23
N THR A 300 13.11 9.68 6.70
CA THR A 300 12.08 10.69 6.98
C THR A 300 10.73 10.10 7.36
N GLY A 301 10.58 8.76 7.28
CA GLY A 301 9.38 8.01 7.70
C GLY A 301 8.08 8.31 6.94
N TRP A 302 8.03 9.31 6.05
CA TRP A 302 6.78 9.74 5.41
C TRP A 302 6.19 8.67 4.49
N ASP A 303 7.04 7.83 3.89
CA ASP A 303 6.64 6.79 2.95
C ASP A 303 5.98 5.60 3.66
N ARG A 304 6.09 5.51 4.99
CA ARG A 304 5.29 4.59 5.82
C ARG A 304 3.79 4.86 5.72
N LEU A 305 3.37 6.13 5.56
CA LEU A 305 1.96 6.48 5.32
C LEU A 305 1.41 5.81 4.05
N PHE A 306 2.32 5.43 3.16
CA PHE A 306 2.03 4.76 1.89
C PHE A 306 2.37 3.28 1.92
N LEU A 307 2.64 2.71 3.09
CA LEU A 307 3.01 1.31 3.26
C LEU A 307 4.30 0.94 2.49
N LEU A 308 5.20 1.90 2.35
CA LEU A 308 6.42 1.75 1.56
C LEU A 308 7.69 1.63 2.39
N ASP A 309 7.69 1.71 3.71
CA ASP A 309 8.87 1.46 4.56
C ASP A 309 9.25 -0.04 4.61
N LEU A 310 9.43 -0.64 3.43
CA LEU A 310 9.62 -2.06 3.21
C LEU A 310 10.95 -2.59 3.78
N GLU A 311 11.92 -1.71 4.02
CA GLU A 311 13.21 -2.07 4.62
C GLU A 311 13.05 -2.74 5.99
N GLN A 312 11.94 -2.53 6.69
CA GLN A 312 11.68 -3.19 7.98
C GLN A 312 11.48 -4.72 7.86
N PHE A 313 11.17 -5.22 6.66
CA PHE A 313 11.03 -6.65 6.38
C PHE A 313 12.33 -7.27 5.86
N ALA A 314 13.39 -6.48 5.70
CA ALA A 314 14.61 -6.89 4.99
C ALA A 314 15.48 -7.89 5.74
#